data_AF-A0A918E442-F1
#
_entry.id   AF-A0A918E442-F1
#
_cell.length_a   1.000
_cell.length_b   1.000
_cell.length_c   1.000
_cell.angle_alpha   90.00
_cell.angle_beta   90.00
_cell.angle_gamma   90.00
#
_symmetry.space_group_name_H-M   'P 1'
#
loop_
_entity.id
_entity.type
_entity.pdbx_description
1 polymer ?
#
loop_
_entity_poly.entity_id
_entity_poly.type
_entity_poly.pdbx_seq_one_letter_code
_entity_poly.pdbx_strand_id
1 'polypeptide(L)'
;MNDKITTGTLHHVEVWVPDLQRAVISWQWLLQALGYTLFQDWSAGRSWRLGATYLVLEQSSALSTDRHDRCRPGVNHLAFHVESRALVEALAEQAPAHGWTLMFPDRHPHAGGERHYAAYLEDMDGFEVELVAMDRIPGS
;
A
#
# COMPACT_ATOMS: atom_id res chain seq x y z
N MET A 1 -22.94 -4.63 7.51
CA MET A 1 -23.68 -3.44 7.05
C MET A 1 -23.57 -3.42 5.54
N ASN A 2 -24.67 -3.23 4.82
CA ASN A 2 -24.64 -3.20 3.36
C ASN A 2 -24.05 -1.84 2.95
N ASP A 3 -22.74 -1.78 2.75
CA ASP A 3 -22.08 -0.57 2.26
C ASP A 3 -22.58 -0.31 0.85
N LYS A 4 -23.48 0.67 0.74
CA LYS A 4 -23.97 1.14 -0.54
C LYS A 4 -22.80 1.87 -1.19
N ILE A 5 -22.22 1.25 -2.23
CA ILE A 5 -21.18 1.87 -3.05
C ILE A 5 -21.73 3.20 -3.54
N THR A 6 -21.02 4.28 -3.22
CA THR A 6 -21.43 5.64 -3.58
C THR A 6 -20.83 5.98 -4.94
N THR A 7 -21.57 6.68 -5.80
CA THR A 7 -21.03 7.18 -7.07
C THR A 7 -19.77 8.00 -6.80
N GLY A 8 -18.66 7.63 -7.44
CA GLY A 8 -17.35 8.27 -7.25
C GLY A 8 -16.39 7.50 -6.34
N THR A 9 -16.83 6.44 -5.65
CA THR A 9 -15.91 5.52 -4.95
C THR A 9 -14.94 4.89 -5.96
N LEU A 10 -13.67 4.83 -5.60
CA LEU A 10 -12.63 4.24 -6.45
C LEU A 10 -12.91 2.74 -6.66
N HIS A 11 -13.03 2.32 -7.91
CA HIS A 11 -13.28 0.91 -8.23
C HIS A 11 -12.00 0.07 -8.10
N HIS A 12 -10.90 0.55 -8.67
CA HIS A 12 -9.60 -0.09 -8.55
C HIS A 12 -8.45 0.87 -8.82
N VAL A 13 -7.26 0.46 -8.40
CA VAL A 13 -5.98 1.05 -8.78
C VAL A 13 -5.15 -0.04 -9.44
N GLU A 14 -4.56 0.27 -10.59
CA GLU A 14 -3.58 -0.59 -11.23
C GLU A 14 -2.19 0.06 -11.15
N VAL A 15 -1.25 -0.71 -10.63
CA VAL A 15 0.15 -0.31 -10.46
C VAL A 15 0.99 -1.19 -11.36
N TRP A 16 1.65 -0.57 -12.34
CA TRP A 16 2.57 -1.29 -13.21
C TRP A 16 3.92 -1.49 -12.52
N VAL A 17 4.34 -2.74 -12.42
CA VAL A 17 5.58 -3.15 -11.73
C VAL A 17 6.56 -3.76 -12.74
N PRO A 18 7.87 -3.53 -12.58
CA PRO A 18 8.86 -4.04 -13.52
C PRO A 18 9.05 -5.56 -13.44
N ASP A 19 8.73 -6.17 -12.29
CA ASP A 19 8.79 -7.60 -12.04
C ASP A 19 7.65 -8.03 -11.12
N LEU A 20 6.69 -8.77 -11.65
CA LEU A 20 5.52 -9.17 -10.90
C LEU A 20 5.86 -10.09 -9.72
N GLN A 21 6.79 -11.03 -9.91
CA GLN A 21 7.10 -12.02 -8.86
C GLN A 21 7.76 -11.35 -7.66
N ARG A 22 8.67 -10.40 -7.91
CA ARG A 22 9.28 -9.58 -6.87
C ARG A 22 8.25 -8.70 -6.16
N ALA A 23 7.43 -7.97 -6.91
CA ALA A 23 6.42 -7.09 -6.32
C ALA A 23 5.39 -7.87 -5.46
N VAL A 24 4.97 -9.05 -5.93
CA VAL A 24 4.03 -9.91 -5.19
C VAL A 24 4.55 -10.28 -3.80
N ILE A 25 5.86 -10.49 -3.60
CA ILE A 25 6.43 -10.83 -2.29
C ILE A 25 6.11 -9.71 -1.27
N SER A 26 6.43 -8.47 -1.61
CA SER A 26 6.28 -7.31 -0.73
C SER A 26 4.81 -6.93 -0.55
N TRP A 27 4.08 -6.80 -1.66
CA TRP A 27 2.72 -6.30 -1.65
C TRP A 27 1.71 -7.31 -1.10
N GLN A 28 1.89 -8.62 -1.36
CA GLN A 28 0.97 -9.63 -0.83
C GLN A 28 0.96 -9.62 0.70
N TRP A 29 2.14 -9.58 1.33
CA TRP A 29 2.25 -9.52 2.79
C TRP A 29 1.51 -8.32 3.34
N LEU A 30 1.80 -7.12 2.80
CA LEU A 30 1.20 -5.89 3.29
C LEU A 30 -0.31 -5.89 3.10
N LEU A 31 -0.79 -6.19 1.90
CA LEU A 31 -2.22 -6.19 1.57
C LEU A 31 -2.99 -7.20 2.42
N GLN A 32 -2.45 -8.40 2.64
CA GLN A 32 -3.09 -9.40 3.50
C GLN A 32 -3.10 -8.97 4.97
N ALA A 33 -2.04 -8.33 5.46
CA ALA A 33 -1.99 -7.77 6.82
C ALA A 33 -3.03 -6.65 7.02
N LEU A 34 -3.36 -5.92 5.95
CA LEU A 34 -4.43 -4.91 5.92
C LEU A 34 -5.83 -5.50 5.65
N GLY A 35 -5.96 -6.83 5.54
CA GLY A 35 -7.22 -7.52 5.36
C GLY A 35 -7.71 -7.64 3.91
N TYR A 36 -6.91 -7.25 2.92
CA TYR A 36 -7.23 -7.53 1.53
C TYR A 36 -7.13 -9.03 1.25
N THR A 37 -7.98 -9.50 0.34
CA THR A 37 -8.01 -10.90 -0.09
C THR A 37 -7.63 -11.03 -1.56
N LEU A 38 -6.92 -12.09 -1.94
CA LEU A 38 -6.64 -12.38 -3.35
C LEU A 38 -7.94 -12.39 -4.14
N PHE A 39 -7.98 -11.64 -5.24
CA PHE A 39 -9.16 -11.51 -6.09
C PHE A 39 -8.96 -12.19 -7.44
N GLN A 40 -7.89 -11.86 -8.16
CA GLN A 40 -7.59 -12.44 -9.46
C GLN A 40 -6.08 -12.70 -9.59
N ASP A 41 -5.72 -13.71 -10.39
CA ASP A 41 -4.34 -14.13 -10.61
C ASP A 41 -4.19 -14.60 -12.07
N TRP A 42 -3.25 -13.99 -12.80
CA TRP A 42 -2.95 -14.31 -14.19
C TRP A 42 -1.45 -14.15 -14.48
N SER A 43 -1.01 -14.51 -15.69
CA SER A 43 0.42 -14.59 -16.01
C SER A 43 1.18 -13.27 -15.89
N ALA A 44 0.49 -12.14 -16.12
CA ALA A 44 1.09 -10.81 -16.12
C ALA A 44 0.62 -9.93 -14.96
N GLY A 45 -0.26 -10.42 -14.08
CA GLY A 45 -0.75 -9.61 -12.97
C GLY A 45 -1.51 -10.37 -11.91
N ARG A 46 -1.71 -9.69 -10.79
CA ARG A 46 -2.42 -10.20 -9.62
C ARG A 46 -3.16 -9.08 -8.93
N SER A 47 -4.33 -9.37 -8.38
CA SER A 47 -5.13 -8.35 -7.69
C SER A 47 -5.63 -8.81 -6.33
N TRP A 48 -5.79 -7.85 -5.42
CA TRP A 48 -6.36 -8.06 -4.10
C TRP A 48 -7.48 -7.07 -3.83
N ARG A 49 -8.52 -7.51 -3.12
CA ARG A 49 -9.74 -6.73 -2.89
C ARG A 49 -10.03 -6.54 -1.41
N LEU A 50 -10.47 -5.33 -1.08
CA LEU A 50 -11.05 -4.96 0.22
C LEU A 50 -12.35 -4.20 -0.04
N GLY A 51 -13.48 -4.79 0.37
CA GLY A 51 -14.80 -4.23 0.09
C GLY A 51 -15.06 -4.04 -1.40
N ALA A 52 -15.35 -2.81 -1.81
CA ALA A 52 -15.68 -2.45 -3.19
C ALA A 52 -14.46 -2.11 -4.07
N THR A 53 -13.27 -1.99 -3.48
CA THR A 53 -12.06 -1.55 -4.18
C THR A 53 -11.05 -2.68 -4.26
N TYR A 54 -10.34 -2.80 -5.39
CA TYR A 54 -9.19 -3.71 -5.51
C TYR A 54 -7.95 -3.03 -6.06
N LEU A 55 -6.79 -3.56 -5.69
CA LEU A 55 -5.48 -3.13 -6.16
C LEU A 55 -4.92 -4.21 -7.08
N VAL A 56 -4.47 -3.81 -8.27
CA VAL A 56 -3.83 -4.66 -9.27
C VAL A 56 -2.34 -4.34 -9.32
N LEU A 57 -1.50 -5.36 -9.29
CA LEU A 57 -0.12 -5.29 -9.71
C LEU A 57 -0.01 -5.96 -11.09
N GLU A 58 0.52 -5.25 -12.07
CA GLU A 58 0.68 -5.75 -13.43
C GLU A 58 2.11 -5.52 -13.95
N GLN A 59 2.72 -6.56 -14.50
CA GLN A 59 3.94 -6.43 -15.29
C GLN A 59 3.57 -6.28 -16.77
N SER A 60 3.28 -5.03 -17.16
CA SER A 60 2.81 -4.71 -18.50
C SER A 60 3.94 -4.74 -19.54
N SER A 61 3.69 -5.31 -20.71
CA SER A 61 4.63 -5.25 -21.85
C SER A 61 4.76 -3.84 -22.44
N ALA A 62 3.89 -2.91 -22.04
CA ALA A 62 3.90 -1.51 -22.46
C ALA A 62 4.72 -0.59 -21.54
N LEU A 63 5.41 -1.14 -20.53
CA LEU A 63 6.34 -0.39 -19.69
C LEU A 63 7.38 0.35 -20.56
N SER A 64 7.50 1.66 -20.35
CA SER A 64 8.50 2.49 -21.02
C SER A 64 9.84 2.55 -20.27
N THR A 65 9.86 2.10 -19.02
CA THR A 65 11.00 2.05 -18.11
C THR A 65 10.80 0.91 -17.11
N ASP A 66 11.88 0.32 -16.64
CA ASP A 66 11.92 -0.74 -15.61
C ASP A 66 12.08 -0.18 -14.19
N ARG A 67 12.15 1.14 -14.04
CA ARG A 67 12.27 1.83 -12.76
C ARG A 67 11.12 2.80 -12.53
N HIS A 68 10.45 2.68 -11.39
CA HIS A 68 9.55 3.70 -10.88
C HIS A 68 10.34 4.83 -10.20
N ASP A 69 9.92 6.07 -10.43
CA ASP A 69 10.47 7.26 -9.79
C ASP A 69 9.29 8.07 -9.28
N ARG A 70 8.98 7.90 -7.99
CA ARG A 70 7.84 8.55 -7.32
C ARG A 70 7.86 10.08 -7.40
N CYS A 71 9.01 10.69 -7.71
CA CYS A 71 9.14 12.14 -7.85
C CYS A 71 8.75 12.66 -9.25
N ARG A 72 8.50 11.77 -10.22
CA ARG A 72 7.98 12.13 -11.55
C ARG A 72 6.46 12.19 -11.54
N PRO A 73 5.84 12.88 -12.52
CA PRO A 73 4.39 12.82 -12.71
C PRO A 73 3.90 11.37 -12.81
N GLY A 74 2.93 11.01 -11.98
CA GLY A 74 2.44 9.64 -11.82
C GLY A 74 1.93 9.39 -10.40
N VAL A 75 1.85 8.12 -10.00
CA VAL A 75 1.60 7.74 -8.60
C VAL A 75 2.84 8.08 -7.78
N ASN A 76 2.67 8.84 -6.69
CA ASN A 76 3.74 9.14 -5.74
C ASN A 76 3.74 8.13 -4.58
N HIS A 77 2.59 7.90 -3.96
CA HIS A 77 2.39 6.91 -2.91
C HIS A 77 0.93 6.45 -2.84
N LEU A 78 0.68 5.33 -2.17
CA LEU A 78 -0.64 4.87 -1.77
C LEU A 78 -0.77 4.86 -0.24
N ALA A 79 -1.76 5.55 0.29
CA ALA A 79 -2.01 5.62 1.72
C ALA A 79 -3.14 4.68 2.15
N PHE A 80 -2.94 3.98 3.28
CA PHE A 80 -3.88 3.02 3.85
C PHE A 80 -4.19 3.38 5.30
N HIS A 81 -5.46 3.24 5.67
CA HIS A 81 -5.87 3.32 7.07
C HIS A 81 -5.51 2.03 7.81
N VAL A 82 -4.94 2.20 9.00
CA VAL A 82 -4.55 1.11 9.91
C VAL A 82 -5.29 1.28 11.23
N GLU A 83 -5.79 0.18 11.79
CA GLU A 83 -6.74 0.22 12.91
C GLU A 83 -6.23 0.92 14.17
N SER A 84 -4.91 0.93 14.37
CA SER A 84 -4.31 1.49 15.58
C SER A 84 -2.85 1.86 15.35
N ARG A 85 -2.35 2.74 16.22
CA ARG A 85 -0.93 3.10 16.31
C ARG A 85 -0.05 1.88 16.58
N ALA A 86 -0.52 0.95 17.42
CA ALA A 86 0.21 -0.28 17.73
C ALA A 86 0.36 -1.18 16.49
N LEU A 87 -0.68 -1.27 15.64
CA LEU A 87 -0.58 -2.02 14.39
C LEU A 87 0.35 -1.32 13.38
N VAL A 88 0.36 0.02 13.33
CA VAL A 88 1.34 0.76 12.51
C VAL A 88 2.78 0.41 12.90
N GLU A 89 3.11 0.39 14.20
CA GLU A 89 4.45 0.00 14.66
C GLU A 89 4.77 -1.45 14.33
N ALA A 90 3.84 -2.38 14.56
CA ALA A 90 4.05 -3.79 14.25
C ALA A 90 4.32 -4.03 12.76
N LEU A 91 3.60 -3.33 11.87
CA LEU A 91 3.83 -3.39 10.43
C LEU A 91 5.18 -2.77 10.05
N ALA A 92 5.54 -1.62 10.62
CA ALA A 92 6.81 -0.97 10.37
C ALA A 92 8.02 -1.83 10.81
N GLU A 93 7.90 -2.53 11.94
CA GLU A 93 8.92 -3.45 12.45
C GLU A 93 9.10 -4.68 11.56
N GLN A 94 8.00 -5.24 11.04
CA GLN A 94 8.03 -6.44 10.20
C GLN A 94 8.42 -6.15 8.74
N ALA A 95 8.19 -4.93 8.26
CA ALA A 95 8.38 -4.53 6.86
C ALA A 95 9.73 -4.96 6.24
N PRO A 96 10.89 -4.79 6.90
CA PRO A 96 12.19 -5.20 6.35
C PRO A 96 12.28 -6.69 6.00
N ALA A 97 11.62 -7.57 6.75
CA ALA A 97 11.60 -9.01 6.47
C ALA A 97 10.79 -9.35 5.20
N HIS A 98 9.96 -8.41 4.74
CA HIS A 98 9.05 -8.54 3.62
C HIS A 98 9.39 -7.60 2.45
N GLY A 99 10.64 -7.12 2.36
CA GLY A 99 11.10 -6.35 1.21
C GLY A 99 10.65 -4.88 1.20
N TRP A 100 10.27 -4.34 2.36
CA TRP A 100 9.96 -2.93 2.55
C TRP A 100 11.01 -2.24 3.42
N THR A 101 11.33 -1.00 3.11
CA THR A 101 12.26 -0.17 3.89
C THR A 101 11.50 0.96 4.57
N LEU A 102 11.70 1.14 5.88
CA LEU A 102 11.15 2.29 6.60
C LEU A 102 11.81 3.60 6.12
N MET A 103 10.99 4.50 5.61
CA MET A 103 11.41 5.85 5.23
C MET A 103 11.34 6.79 6.43
N PHE A 104 12.25 7.77 6.46
CA PHE A 104 12.30 8.81 7.50
C PHE A 104 12.36 8.26 8.95
N PRO A 105 13.24 7.30 9.27
CA PRO A 105 13.28 6.66 10.58
C PRO A 105 13.56 7.64 11.73
N ASP A 106 14.22 8.77 11.46
CA ASP A 106 14.49 9.86 12.39
C ASP A 106 13.25 10.68 12.76
N ARG A 107 12.20 10.60 11.95
CA ARG A 107 10.93 11.31 12.13
C ARG A 107 9.73 10.38 12.31
N HIS A 108 9.91 9.07 12.20
CA HIS A 108 8.87 8.09 12.48
C HIS A 108 8.40 8.20 13.95
N PRO A 109 7.08 8.15 14.25
CA PRO A 109 5.93 7.96 13.35
C PRO A 109 5.24 9.27 12.88
N HIS A 110 5.95 10.39 12.90
CA HIS A 110 5.42 11.75 12.68
C HIS A 110 6.06 12.49 11.49
N ALA A 111 6.54 11.75 10.48
CA ALA A 111 7.17 12.36 9.30
C ALA A 111 6.22 13.25 8.48
N GLY A 112 4.90 12.99 8.57
CA GLY A 112 3.83 13.84 8.00
C GLY A 112 3.35 14.99 8.90
N GLY A 113 3.93 15.15 10.10
CA GLY A 113 3.57 16.19 11.08
C GLY A 113 3.05 15.64 12.42
N GLU A 114 3.02 16.47 13.46
CA GLU A 114 2.76 16.06 14.86
C GLU A 114 1.38 15.41 15.09
N ARG A 115 0.38 15.73 14.25
CA ARG A 115 -0.98 15.17 14.35
C ARG A 115 -1.20 13.97 13.43
N HIS A 116 -0.14 13.50 12.78
CA HIS A 116 -0.20 12.43 11.81
C HIS A 116 0.65 11.27 12.31
N TYR A 117 0.01 10.17 12.68
CA TYR A 117 0.71 8.97 13.15
C TYR A 117 0.75 7.97 12.00
N ALA A 118 1.90 7.88 11.32
CA ALA A 118 2.06 7.04 10.15
C ALA A 118 3.46 6.47 9.99
N ALA A 119 3.54 5.28 9.39
CA ALA A 119 4.77 4.73 8.83
C ALA A 119 4.79 4.94 7.32
N TYR A 120 5.94 5.37 6.79
CA TYR A 120 6.19 5.49 5.35
C TYR A 120 7.13 4.37 4.95
N LEU A 121 6.75 3.54 3.99
CA LEU A 121 7.54 2.39 3.56
C LEU A 121 7.80 2.46 2.06
N GLU A 122 9.00 2.11 1.63
CA GLU A 122 9.38 2.00 0.21
C GLU A 122 9.74 0.54 -0.12
N ASP A 123 9.19 0.00 -1.20
CA ASP A 123 9.58 -1.33 -1.70
C ASP A 123 10.85 -1.27 -2.56
N MET A 124 11.34 -2.45 -2.99
CA MET A 124 12.54 -2.54 -3.81
C MET A 124 12.37 -1.97 -5.23
N ASP A 125 11.14 -1.74 -5.68
CA ASP A 125 10.84 -1.18 -7.00
C ASP A 125 10.59 0.35 -6.94
N GLY A 126 10.69 0.95 -5.74
CA GLY A 126 10.60 2.39 -5.49
C GLY A 126 9.18 2.90 -5.22
N PHE A 127 8.21 2.00 -4.98
CA PHE A 127 6.86 2.39 -4.62
C PHE A 127 6.77 2.72 -3.14
N GLU A 128 6.16 3.86 -2.83
CA GLU A 128 5.91 4.29 -1.47
C GLU A 128 4.48 3.93 -1.03
N VAL A 129 4.36 3.42 0.19
CA VAL A 129 3.09 3.26 0.89
C VAL A 129 3.13 4.00 2.21
N GLU A 130 1.99 4.55 2.60
CA GLU A 130 1.80 5.27 3.85
C GLU A 130 0.76 4.53 4.70
N LEU A 131 1.11 4.19 5.94
CA LEU A 131 0.27 3.45 6.87
C LEU A 131 -0.19 4.38 7.99
N VAL A 132 -1.41 4.93 7.85
CA VAL A 132 -1.94 5.96 8.75
C VAL A 132 -2.83 5.33 9.82
N ALA A 133 -2.46 5.52 11.09
CA ALA A 133 -3.31 5.07 12.19
C ALA A 133 -4.64 5.84 12.17
N MET A 134 -5.76 5.12 12.25
CA MET A 134 -7.04 5.73 12.52
C MET A 134 -7.00 6.31 13.94
N ASP A 135 -7.21 7.62 14.05
CA ASP A 135 -7.49 8.20 15.36
C ASP A 135 -8.81 7.62 15.84
N ARG A 136 -8.75 6.78 16.87
CA ARG A 136 -9.96 6.27 17.52
C ARG A 136 -10.73 7.46 18.05
N ILE A 137 -11.83 7.83 17.40
CA ILE A 137 -12.84 8.69 18.01
C ILE A 137 -13.33 7.93 19.24
N PRO A 138 -13.15 8.44 20.47
CA PRO A 138 -13.75 7.81 21.63
C PRO A 138 -15.27 7.90 21.48
N GLY A 139 -15.94 6.77 21.21
CA GLY A 139 -17.40 6.66 21.28
C GLY A 139 -18.17 6.40 19.97
N SER A 140 -17.57 5.85 18.91
CA SER A 140 -18.32 5.31 17.76
C SER A 140 -18.90 3.92 18.04
#